data_AF-A0A1H3GRT9-F1
#
_entry.id   AF-A0A1H3GRT9-F1
#
_cell.length_a   1.000
_cell.length_b   1.000
_cell.length_c   1.000
_cell.angle_alpha   90.00
_cell.angle_beta   90.00
_cell.angle_gamma   90.00
#
_symmetry.space_group_name_H-M   'P 1'
#
loop_
_entity.id
_entity.type
_entity.pdbx_description
1 polymer ?
#
loop_
_entity_poly.entity_id
_entity_poly.type
_entity_poly.pdbx_seq_one_letter_code
_entity_poly.pdbx_strand_id
1 'polypeptide(L)'
;MNVWLVLLLGGIFTYLTRAFFIFLFGLWEIPSWVKEFLRFVPPAVLSALVVPELFVQSGKVFISLENVRLLAGIAAIFTALLTKNTLLTILTGIVFVFIFNTF
;
A
#
# COMPACT_ATOMS: atom_id res chain seq x y z
N MET A 1 -21.42 20.70 15.78
CA MET A 1 -20.54 20.96 14.63
C MET A 1 -21.24 20.39 13.39
N ASN A 2 -21.71 21.23 12.46
CA ASN A 2 -22.47 20.75 11.31
C ASN A 2 -21.54 20.03 10.33
N VAL A 3 -21.82 18.75 10.04
CA VAL A 3 -21.01 17.88 9.15
C VAL A 3 -20.76 18.54 7.78
N TRP A 4 -21.70 19.37 7.33
CA TRP A 4 -21.60 20.19 6.13
C TRP A 4 -20.40 21.15 6.11
N LEU A 5 -20.08 21.80 7.25
CA LEU A 5 -18.92 22.69 7.35
C LEU A 5 -17.61 21.92 7.26
N VAL A 6 -17.54 20.72 7.85
CA VAL A 6 -16.35 19.86 7.81
C VAL A 6 -16.10 19.35 6.39
N LEU A 7 -17.16 18.95 5.67
CA LEU A 7 -17.09 18.55 4.27
C LEU A 7 -16.61 19.69 3.37
N LEU A 8 -17.17 20.90 3.53
CA LEU A 8 -16.77 22.06 2.75
C LEU A 8 -15.31 22.46 3.01
N LEU A 9 -14.93 22.58 4.29
CA LEU A 9 -13.56 22.93 4.67
C LEU A 9 -12.56 21.85 4.24
N GLY A 10 -12.89 20.57 4.42
CA GLY A 10 -12.06 19.45 3.97
C GLY A 10 -11.89 19.41 2.45
N GLY A 11 -12.96 19.65 1.71
CA GLY A 11 -12.92 19.75 0.24
C GLY A 11 -12.02 20.91 -0.22
N ILE A 12 -12.18 22.09 0.37
CA ILE A 12 -11.36 23.27 0.08
C ILE A 12 -9.88 22.98 0.40
N PHE A 13 -9.57 22.42 1.57
CA PHE A 13 -8.19 22.10 1.96
C PHE A 13 -7.54 21.07 1.03
N THR A 14 -8.27 20.03 0.65
CA THR A 14 -7.80 19.00 -0.29
C THR A 14 -7.54 19.59 -1.67
N TYR A 15 -8.41 20.50 -2.11
CA TYR A 15 -8.23 21.19 -3.39
C TYR A 15 -7.06 22.16 -3.35
N LEU A 16 -6.92 22.94 -2.27
CA LEU A 16 -5.81 23.87 -2.08
C LEU A 16 -4.47 23.16 -2.07
N THR A 17 -4.34 22.05 -1.34
CA THR A 17 -3.10 21.27 -1.30
C THR A 17 -2.72 20.78 -2.70
N ARG A 18 -3.67 20.23 -3.46
CA ARG A 18 -3.42 19.80 -4.85
C ARG A 18 -3.06 20.95 -5.78
N ALA A 19 -3.82 22.05 -5.72
CA ALA A 19 -3.62 23.23 -6.55
C ALA A 19 -2.27 23.90 -6.25
N PHE A 20 -1.87 23.94 -4.98
CA PHE A 20 -0.59 24.47 -4.54
C PHE A 20 0.58 23.70 -5.15
N PHE A 21 0.54 22.36 -5.16
CA PHE A 21 1.56 21.56 -5.85
C PHE A 21 1.61 21.88 -7.34
N ILE A 22 0.46 21.92 -8.03
CA ILE A 22 0.40 22.18 -9.48
C ILE A 22 0.94 23.58 -9.82
N PHE A 23 0.59 24.60 -9.05
CA PHE A 23 1.08 25.98 -9.25
C PHE A 23 2.58 26.09 -8.97
N LEU A 24 3.08 25.38 -7.96
CA LEU A 24 4.51 25.31 -7.62
C LEU A 24 5.31 24.59 -8.71
N PHE A 25 4.74 23.57 -9.36
CA PHE A 25 5.32 22.90 -10.54
C PHE A 25 5.44 23.84 -11.77
N GLY A 26 4.62 24.89 -11.86
CA GLY A 26 4.68 25.87 -12.95
C GLY A 26 5.74 26.97 -12.77
N LEU A 27 6.22 27.18 -11.53
CA LEU A 27 7.22 28.20 -11.19
C LEU A 27 8.60 27.60 -10.86
N TRP A 28 8.64 26.34 -10.42
CA TRP A 28 9.87 25.65 -10.01
C TRP A 28 10.02 24.34 -10.78
N GLU A 29 11.00 24.29 -11.70
CA GLU A 29 11.41 23.03 -12.28
C GLU A 29 12.01 22.14 -11.18
N ILE A 30 11.22 21.16 -10.73
CA ILE A 30 11.67 20.20 -9.73
C ILE A 30 12.95 19.52 -10.25
N PRO A 31 14.06 19.52 -9.47
CA PRO A 31 15.30 18.88 -9.88
C PRO A 31 15.03 17.41 -10.20
N SER A 32 15.66 16.91 -11.27
CA SER A 32 15.46 15.56 -11.81
C SER A 32 15.53 14.46 -10.74
N TRP A 33 16.42 14.61 -9.76
CA TRP A 33 16.56 13.68 -8.65
C TRP A 33 15.27 13.56 -7.81
N VAL A 34 14.59 14.67 -7.49
CA VAL A 34 13.35 14.62 -6.70
C VAL A 34 12.22 13.96 -7.48
N LYS A 35 12.10 14.22 -8.79
CA LYS A 35 11.11 13.53 -9.64
C LYS A 35 11.34 12.01 -9.65
N GLU A 36 12.60 11.60 -9.71
CA GLU A 36 12.97 10.19 -9.69
C GLU A 36 12.62 9.52 -8.35
N PHE A 37 12.90 10.19 -7.22
CA PHE A 37 12.48 9.69 -5.90
C PHE A 37 10.97 9.61 -5.74
N LEU A 38 10.23 10.62 -6.21
CA LEU A 38 8.76 10.65 -6.12
C LEU A 38 8.10 9.47 -6.84
N ARG A 39 8.71 8.96 -7.91
CA ARG A 39 8.24 7.76 -8.63
C ARG A 39 8.33 6.49 -7.77
N PHE A 40 9.23 6.43 -6.79
CA PHE A 40 9.36 5.30 -5.87
C PHE A 40 8.46 5.41 -4.63
N VAL A 41 7.83 6.56 -4.39
CA VAL A 41 6.94 6.75 -3.23
C VAL A 41 5.75 5.77 -3.27
N PRO A 42 4.98 5.64 -4.37
CA PRO A 42 3.83 4.72 -4.38
C PRO A 42 4.19 3.26 -4.05
N PRO A 43 5.18 2.61 -4.70
CA PRO A 43 5.54 1.25 -4.35
C PRO A 43 6.14 1.13 -2.94
N ALA A 44 6.92 2.11 -2.47
CA ALA A 44 7.49 2.09 -1.13
C ALA A 44 6.40 2.15 -0.04
N VAL A 45 5.39 3.00 -0.23
CA VAL A 45 4.24 3.09 0.70
C VAL A 45 3.44 1.79 0.70
N LEU A 46 3.16 1.20 -0.47
CA LEU A 46 2.46 -0.09 -0.54
C LEU A 46 3.25 -1.19 0.17
N SER A 47 4.56 -1.28 -0.05
CA SER A 47 5.42 -2.23 0.66
C SER A 47 5.42 -1.98 2.17
N ALA A 48 5.51 -0.72 2.62
CA ALA A 48 5.48 -0.37 4.03
C ALA A 48 4.13 -0.66 4.71
N LEU A 49 3.02 -0.69 3.95
CA LEU A 49 1.72 -1.10 4.46
C LEU A 49 1.58 -2.63 4.55
N VAL A 50 2.03 -3.34 3.51
CA VAL A 50 1.86 -4.80 3.41
C VAL A 50 2.80 -5.56 4.34
N VAL A 51 4.06 -5.13 4.48
CA VAL A 51 5.06 -5.81 5.33
C VAL A 51 4.57 -5.97 6.79
N PRO A 52 4.18 -4.93 7.53
CA PRO A 52 3.74 -5.11 8.92
C PRO A 52 2.47 -5.96 9.02
N GLU A 53 1.54 -5.89 8.06
CA GLU A 53 0.37 -6.76 8.00
C GLU A 53 0.73 -8.26 7.92
N LEU A 54 1.85 -8.59 7.28
CA LEU A 54 2.34 -9.95 7.14
C LEU A 54 3.13 -10.43 8.38
N PHE A 55 3.95 -9.55 8.98
CA PHE A 55 4.90 -9.93 10.04
C PHE A 55 4.38 -9.69 11.47
N VAL A 56 3.43 -8.78 11.67
CA VAL A 56 2.92 -8.39 12.99
C VAL A 56 1.50 -8.92 13.17
N GLN A 57 1.33 -9.82 14.14
CA GLN A 57 0.01 -10.24 14.61
C GLN A 57 -0.12 -9.88 16.09
N SER A 58 -1.23 -9.25 16.47
CA SER A 58 -1.54 -8.93 17.87
C SER A 58 -0.43 -8.18 18.63
N GLY A 59 0.30 -7.29 17.95
CA GLY A 59 1.35 -6.45 18.55
C GLY A 59 2.67 -7.16 18.85
N LYS A 60 2.86 -8.42 18.43
CA LYS A 60 4.15 -9.12 18.51
C LYS A 60 4.61 -9.56 17.12
N VAL A 61 5.91 -9.54 16.91
CA VAL A 61 6.55 -10.04 15.69
C VAL A 61 6.51 -11.56 15.73
N PHE A 62 5.60 -12.17 14.97
CA PHE A 62 5.41 -13.62 14.94
C PHE A 62 6.06 -14.20 13.69
N ILE A 63 7.35 -14.54 13.79
CA ILE A 63 8.11 -15.20 12.71
C ILE A 63 8.07 -16.73 12.91
N SER A 64 6.87 -17.26 13.20
CA SER A 64 6.66 -18.72 13.32
C SER A 64 6.08 -19.27 12.02
N LEU A 65 6.43 -20.51 11.67
CA LEU A 65 5.85 -21.26 10.55
C LEU A 65 4.34 -21.54 10.75
N GLU A 66 3.81 -21.34 11.96
CA GLU A 66 2.36 -21.32 12.22
C GLU A 66 1.67 -20.05 11.72
N ASN A 67 2.43 -19.01 11.36
CA ASN A 67 1.86 -17.75 10.93
C ASN A 67 1.39 -17.83 9.47
N VAL A 68 0.12 -18.25 9.33
CA VAL A 68 -0.61 -18.40 8.07
C VAL A 68 -0.44 -17.21 7.12
N ARG A 69 -0.49 -15.98 7.66
CA ARG A 69 -0.36 -14.75 6.86
C ARG A 69 1.03 -14.63 6.22
N LEU A 70 2.07 -15.03 6.94
CA LEU A 70 3.45 -14.97 6.47
C LEU A 70 3.70 -16.02 5.37
N LEU A 71 3.19 -17.25 5.55
CA LEU A 71 3.23 -18.29 4.52
C LEU A 71 2.43 -17.90 3.26
N ALA A 72 1.23 -17.35 3.43
CA ALA A 72 0.41 -16.85 2.31
C ALA A 72 1.10 -15.70 1.57
N GLY A 73 1.77 -14.79 2.27
CA GLY A 73 2.57 -13.72 1.68
C GLY A 73 3.76 -14.23 0.86
N ILE A 74 4.50 -15.22 1.37
CA ILE A 74 5.60 -15.85 0.63
C ILE A 74 5.08 -16.57 -0.62
N ALA A 75 3.99 -17.33 -0.50
CA ALA A 75 3.36 -18.00 -1.63
C ALA A 75 2.88 -16.99 -2.69
N ALA A 76 2.27 -15.87 -2.27
CA ALA A 76 1.88 -14.79 -3.16
C ALA A 76 3.09 -14.19 -3.89
N ILE A 77 4.19 -13.88 -3.19
CA ILE A 77 5.42 -13.37 -3.83
C ILE A 77 5.97 -14.37 -4.85
N PHE A 78 6.04 -15.66 -4.50
CA PHE A 78 6.51 -16.70 -5.40
C PHE A 78 5.65 -16.78 -6.66
N THR A 79 4.32 -16.78 -6.51
CA THR A 79 3.39 -16.83 -7.64
C THR A 79 3.42 -15.56 -8.49
N ALA A 80 3.66 -14.39 -7.89
CA ALA A 80 3.85 -13.13 -8.60
C ALA A 80 5.10 -13.18 -9.51
N LEU A 81 6.20 -13.73 -8.99
CA LEU A 81 7.47 -13.84 -9.71
C LEU A 81 7.39 -14.83 -10.88
N LEU A 82 6.72 -15.98 -10.68
CA LEU A 82 6.59 -16.99 -11.73
C LEU A 82 5.60 -16.57 -12.81
N THR A 83 4.47 -16.01 -12.43
CA THR A 83 3.33 -15.89 -13.35
C THR A 83 3.24 -14.53 -14.05
N LYS A 84 3.88 -13.49 -13.49
CA LYS A 84 3.76 -12.09 -13.91
C LYS A 84 2.31 -11.60 -14.10
N ASN A 85 1.34 -12.35 -13.56
CA ASN A 85 -0.09 -12.12 -13.71
C ASN A 85 -0.66 -11.78 -12.33
N THR A 86 -1.12 -10.54 -12.19
CA THR A 86 -1.68 -9.99 -10.95
C THR A 86 -2.91 -10.77 -10.49
N LEU A 87 -3.75 -11.24 -11.42
CA LEU A 87 -4.97 -11.99 -11.08
C LEU A 87 -4.64 -13.32 -10.39
N LEU A 88 -3.67 -14.06 -10.93
CA LEU A 88 -3.26 -15.36 -10.36
C LEU A 88 -2.59 -15.17 -9.00
N THR A 89 -1.84 -14.08 -8.82
CA THR A 89 -1.23 -13.71 -7.53
C THR A 89 -2.27 -13.43 -6.44
N ILE A 90 -3.35 -12.72 -6.80
CA ILE A 90 -4.44 -12.42 -5.86
C ILE A 90 -5.20 -13.70 -5.51
N LEU A 91 -5.51 -14.52 -6.51
CA LEU A 91 -6.23 -15.79 -6.29
C LEU A 91 -5.44 -16.74 -5.41
N THR A 92 -4.14 -16.91 -5.63
CA THR A 92 -3.30 -17.76 -4.78
C THR A 92 -3.26 -17.23 -3.35
N GLY A 93 -3.08 -15.92 -3.14
CA GLY A 93 -3.13 -15.30 -1.82
C GLY A 93 -4.46 -15.58 -1.08
N ILE A 94 -5.59 -15.38 -1.76
CA ILE A 94 -6.93 -15.63 -1.20
C ILE A 94 -7.11 -17.12 -0.85
N VAL A 95 -6.73 -18.02 -1.77
CA VAL A 95 -6.88 -19.47 -1.57
C VAL A 95 -6.01 -19.96 -0.42
N PHE A 96 -4.77 -19.47 -0.28
CA PHE A 96 -3.89 -19.83 0.83
C PHE A 96 -4.46 -19.37 2.17
N VAL A 97 -4.94 -18.13 2.27
CA VAL A 97 -5.57 -17.63 3.50
C VAL A 97 -6.84 -18.42 3.82
N PHE A 98 -7.66 -18.72 2.81
CA PHE A 98 -8.91 -19.45 2.98
C PHE A 98 -8.69 -20.89 3.48
N ILE A 99 -7.74 -21.62 2.87
CA ILE A 99 -7.42 -23.00 3.27
C ILE A 99 -6.93 -23.07 4.71
N PHE A 100 -6.04 -22.15 5.10
CA PHE A 100 -5.44 -22.17 6.43
C PHE A 100 -6.30 -21.54 7.52
N ASN A 101 -7.25 -20.66 7.21
CA ASN A 101 -8.20 -20.13 8.19
C ASN A 101 -9.41 -21.06 8.38
N THR A 102 -9.66 -21.97 7.44
CA THR A 102 -10.76 -22.96 7.52
C THR A 102 -10.36 -24.21 8.31
N PHE A 103 -9.06 -24.44 8.50
CA PHE A 103 -8.49 -25.51 9.35
C PHE A 103 -8.00 -24.93 10.68
#